data_AF-X1GQ29-F1
#
_entry.id   AF-X1GQ29-F1
#
_cell.length_a   1.000
_cell.length_b   1.000
_cell.length_c   1.000
_cell.angle_alpha   90.00
_cell.angle_beta   90.00
_cell.angle_gamma   90.00
#
_symmetry.space_group_name_H-M   'P 1'
#
loop_
_entity.id
_entity.type
_entity.pdbx_description
1 polymer ?
#
loop_
_entity_poly.entity_id
_entity_poly.type
_entity_poly.pdbx_seq_one_letter_code
_entity_poly.pdbx_strand_id
1 'polypeptide(L)'
;MTITGIEVIRRNPGVAVMPNPGVALGVVAGEKVELAYGDTLRVNVSFDYRGGAMKTTLEVAIGKLHTFPTYWLEVLLENGVEIDLPESLEFTTYERSIEISITSDIDPGTDYDLSVSLRDYREAGHPTE
;
A
#
# COMPACT_ATOMS: atom_id res chain seq x y z
N MET A 1 5.27 10.76 -3.68
CA MET A 1 4.22 10.00 -2.98
C MET A 1 4.74 9.61 -1.62
N THR A 2 3.94 9.80 -0.58
CA THR A 2 4.36 9.56 0.80
C THR A 2 3.32 8.67 1.50
N ILE A 3 3.77 7.61 2.16
CA ILE A 3 2.90 6.85 3.05
C ILE A 3 2.69 7.70 4.30
N THR A 4 1.46 8.16 4.52
CA THR A 4 1.13 9.04 5.66
C THR A 4 0.69 8.27 6.88
N GLY A 5 0.28 7.01 6.72
CA GLY A 5 -0.02 6.14 7.83
C GLY A 5 -0.24 4.71 7.39
N ILE A 6 0.08 3.77 8.27
CA ILE A 6 -0.24 2.35 8.09
C ILE A 6 -1.17 1.97 9.23
N GLU A 7 -2.31 1.36 8.90
CA GLU A 7 -3.30 0.91 9.87
C GLU A 7 -3.52 -0.59 9.71
N VAL A 8 -3.46 -1.35 10.80
CA VAL A 8 -3.73 -2.79 10.77
C VAL A 8 -5.17 -3.06 11.16
N ILE A 9 -5.96 -3.66 10.28
CA ILE A 9 -7.29 -4.20 10.57
C ILE A 9 -7.14 -5.69 10.92
N ARG A 10 -7.05 -5.98 12.22
CA ARG A 10 -6.94 -7.36 12.69
C ARG A 10 -8.26 -8.11 12.59
N ARG A 11 -8.22 -9.34 12.10
CA ARG A 11 -9.40 -10.22 12.15
C ARG A 11 -9.48 -10.82 13.55
N ASN A 12 -10.49 -10.42 14.33
CA ASN A 12 -10.76 -11.04 15.64
C ASN A 12 -11.13 -12.53 15.45
N PRO A 13 -10.31 -13.51 15.89
CA PRO A 13 -10.67 -14.92 15.85
C PRO A 13 -11.49 -15.21 17.11
N GLY A 14 -12.79 -14.91 17.10
CA GLY A 14 -13.63 -15.26 18.25
C GLY A 14 -15.08 -14.76 18.27
N VAL A 15 -15.52 -13.88 17.38
CA VAL A 15 -16.90 -13.38 17.42
C VAL A 15 -17.51 -13.43 16.03
N ALA A 16 -18.26 -14.50 15.78
CA ALA A 16 -19.35 -14.43 14.82
C ALA A 16 -20.37 -13.41 15.35
N VAL A 17 -20.87 -12.56 14.44
CA VAL A 17 -21.96 -11.58 14.61
C VAL A 17 -21.52 -10.18 15.12
N MET A 18 -21.85 -9.18 14.28
CA MET A 18 -21.82 -7.70 14.43
C MET A 18 -20.65 -6.96 13.75
N PRO A 19 -20.93 -5.93 12.89
CA PRO A 19 -19.91 -5.09 12.29
C PRO A 19 -19.40 -4.11 13.34
N ASN A 20 -18.38 -4.51 14.10
CA ASN A 20 -17.66 -3.60 14.98
C ASN A 20 -16.31 -3.28 14.30
N PRO A 21 -15.94 -1.99 14.21
CA PRO A 21 -14.76 -1.55 13.48
C PRO A 21 -13.54 -2.22 14.11
N GLY A 22 -12.79 -2.99 13.31
CA GLY A 22 -11.55 -3.60 13.75
C GLY A 22 -10.67 -2.53 14.39
N VAL A 23 -10.04 -2.86 15.52
CA VAL A 23 -9.10 -1.98 16.20
C VAL A 23 -7.95 -1.69 15.24
N ALA A 24 -7.98 -0.51 14.61
CA ALA A 24 -6.92 -0.02 13.75
C ALA A 24 -5.75 0.42 14.63
N LEU A 25 -4.67 -0.37 14.64
CA LEU A 25 -3.41 0.07 15.24
C LEU A 25 -2.66 0.87 14.16
N GLY A 26 -2.50 2.17 14.40
CA GLY A 26 -1.65 3.04 13.57
C GLY A 26 -0.18 2.73 13.83
N VAL A 27 0.59 2.45 12.78
CA VAL A 27 2.02 2.16 12.84
C VAL A 27 2.80 3.39 12.37
N VAL A 28 3.84 3.76 13.11
CA VAL A 28 4.73 4.88 12.75
C VAL A 28 5.62 4.46 11.58
N ALA A 29 5.82 5.37 10.62
CA ALA A 29 6.70 5.12 9.47
C ALA A 29 8.12 4.74 9.94
N GLY A 30 8.65 3.63 9.44
CA GLY A 30 9.95 3.08 9.82
C GLY A 30 9.90 2.05 10.96
N GLU A 31 8.74 1.82 11.56
CA GLU A 31 8.55 0.73 12.53
C GLU A 31 8.10 -0.56 11.84
N LYS A 32 8.51 -1.69 12.44
CA LYS A 32 8.05 -3.01 12.03
C LYS A 32 6.64 -3.24 12.54
N VAL A 33 5.80 -3.82 11.69
CA VAL A 33 4.45 -4.25 12.05
C VAL A 33 4.37 -5.76 12.02
N GLU A 34 3.94 -6.36 13.14
CA GLU A 34 3.64 -7.78 13.20
C GLU A 34 2.19 -8.04 12.79
N LEU A 35 2.02 -8.90 11.79
CA LEU A 35 0.74 -9.26 11.20
C LEU A 35 0.53 -10.78 11.25
N ALA A 36 -0.71 -11.21 11.45
CA ALA A 36 -1.10 -12.62 11.40
C ALA A 36 -1.86 -12.95 10.11
N TYR A 37 -1.86 -14.22 9.72
CA TYR A 37 -2.67 -14.66 8.58
C TYR A 37 -4.16 -14.36 8.80
N GLY A 38 -4.79 -13.83 7.76
CA GLY A 38 -6.18 -13.40 7.80
C GLY A 38 -6.38 -12.00 8.36
N ASP A 39 -5.32 -11.31 8.79
CA ASP A 39 -5.37 -9.86 9.02
C ASP A 39 -5.43 -9.11 7.68
N THR A 40 -5.95 -7.89 7.73
CA THR A 40 -5.97 -6.96 6.61
C THR A 40 -5.15 -5.74 6.98
N LEU A 41 -4.15 -5.42 6.18
CA LEU A 41 -3.37 -4.20 6.32
C LEU A 41 -4.02 -3.09 5.49
N ARG A 42 -4.45 -2.00 6.12
CA ARG A 42 -4.92 -0.78 5.46
C ARG A 42 -3.78 0.23 5.40
N VAL A 43 -3.34 0.57 4.21
CA VAL A 43 -2.26 1.53 3.98
C VAL A 43 -2.87 2.86 3.55
N ASN A 44 -2.67 3.90 4.35
CA ASN A 44 -3.07 5.27 4.03
C ASN A 44 -1.91 6.01 3.39
N VAL A 45 -2.18 6.56 2.22
CA VAL A 45 -1.19 7.18 1.36
C VAL A 45 -1.67 8.58 1.06
N SER A 46 -0.75 9.54 1.16
CA SER A 46 -0.97 10.88 0.67
C SER A 46 0.04 11.19 -0.42
N PHE A 47 -0.44 11.73 -1.53
CA PHE A 47 0.42 12.19 -2.60
C PHE A 47 -0.14 13.45 -3.21
N ASP A 48 0.78 14.33 -3.57
CA ASP A 48 0.45 15.53 -4.34
C ASP A 48 0.43 15.17 -5.83
N TYR A 49 -0.64 15.54 -6.50
CA TYR A 49 -0.83 15.37 -7.94
C TYR A 49 -1.03 16.71 -8.63
N ARG A 50 -0.38 16.85 -9.79
CA ARG A 50 -0.54 17.95 -10.73
C ARG A 50 -0.41 17.37 -12.14
N GLY A 51 -1.40 17.61 -12.99
CA GLY A 51 -1.45 17.03 -14.33
C GLY A 51 -2.86 16.99 -14.91
N GLY A 52 -2.99 16.46 -16.13
CA GLY A 52 -4.28 16.25 -16.78
C GLY A 52 -5.17 15.27 -16.03
N ALA A 53 -6.44 15.14 -16.42
CA ALA A 53 -7.30 14.10 -15.84
C ALA A 53 -6.75 12.71 -16.21
N MET A 54 -6.60 11.83 -15.21
CA MET A 54 -6.00 10.52 -15.36
C MET A 54 -6.75 9.48 -14.52
N LYS A 55 -7.00 8.31 -15.13
CA LYS A 55 -7.40 7.11 -14.41
C LYS A 55 -6.16 6.26 -14.21
N THR A 56 -5.91 5.83 -12.99
CA THR A 56 -4.74 5.00 -12.69
C THR A 56 -5.03 4.04 -11.55
N THR A 57 -4.23 2.99 -11.44
CA THR A 57 -4.30 2.05 -10.33
C THR A 57 -3.26 2.42 -9.27
N LEU A 58 -3.73 2.68 -8.06
CA LEU A 58 -2.88 2.80 -6.88
C LEU A 58 -2.66 1.40 -6.31
N GLU A 59 -1.43 0.92 -6.40
CA GLU A 59 -1.02 -0.44 -6.06
C GLU A 59 -0.21 -0.43 -4.77
N VAL A 60 -0.56 -1.33 -3.85
CA VAL A 60 0.24 -1.69 -2.68
C VAL A 60 0.82 -3.08 -2.89
N ALA A 61 2.10 -3.25 -2.59
CA ALA A 61 2.80 -4.51 -2.69
C ALA A 61 3.56 -4.81 -1.40
N ILE A 62 3.48 -6.06 -0.95
CA ILE A 62 4.31 -6.64 0.11
C ILE A 62 5.26 -7.64 -0.55
N GLY A 63 6.55 -7.52 -0.24
CA GLY A 63 7.56 -8.32 -0.91
C GLY A 63 8.90 -8.34 -0.19
N LYS A 64 9.89 -8.98 -0.81
CA LYS A 64 11.27 -8.94 -0.35
C LYS A 64 12.07 -7.99 -1.22
N LEU A 65 12.66 -6.97 -0.60
CA LEU A 65 13.54 -6.08 -1.32
C LEU A 65 14.91 -6.72 -1.54
N HIS A 66 15.24 -6.96 -2.81
CA HIS A 66 16.56 -7.38 -3.23
C HIS A 66 17.38 -6.15 -3.57
N THR A 67 18.55 -6.03 -2.93
CA THR A 67 19.45 -4.87 -3.10
C THR A 67 20.66 -5.19 -4.00
N PHE A 68 20.81 -6.44 -4.44
CA PHE A 68 21.92 -6.89 -5.29
C PHE A 68 21.50 -8.07 -6.18
N PRO A 69 21.93 -8.14 -7.47
CA PRO A 69 22.75 -7.19 -8.24
C PRO A 69 22.05 -5.89 -8.69
N THR A 70 20.72 -5.84 -8.65
CA THR A 70 19.94 -4.62 -8.92
C THR A 70 18.88 -4.46 -7.84
N TYR A 71 18.34 -3.25 -7.70
CA TYR A 71 17.31 -2.97 -6.70
C TYR A 71 15.94 -3.36 -7.25
N TRP A 72 15.32 -4.41 -6.72
CA TRP A 72 13.96 -4.82 -7.10
C TRP A 72 13.19 -5.38 -5.92
N LEU A 73 11.87 -5.19 -5.93
CA LEU A 73 10.97 -5.82 -4.99
C LEU A 73 10.46 -7.11 -5.61
N GLU A 74 10.75 -8.24 -4.97
CA GLU A 74 10.06 -9.50 -5.26
C GLU A 74 8.66 -9.41 -4.63
N VAL A 75 7.67 -9.08 -5.45
CA VAL A 75 6.28 -8.92 -5.02
C VAL A 75 5.69 -10.30 -4.71
N LEU A 76 5.22 -10.47 -3.48
CA LEU A 76 4.60 -11.71 -3.01
C LEU A 76 3.10 -11.52 -2.81
N LEU A 77 2.70 -10.35 -2.31
CA LEU A 77 1.31 -9.93 -2.25
C LEU A 77 1.18 -8.58 -2.92
N GLU A 78 0.12 -8.40 -3.69
CA GLU A 78 -0.24 -7.13 -4.27
C GLU A 78 -1.76 -6.92 -4.19
N ASN A 79 -2.17 -5.67 -4.02
CA ASN A 79 -3.53 -5.26 -4.28
C ASN A 79 -3.53 -3.86 -4.89
N GLY A 80 -4.53 -3.57 -5.71
CA GLY A 80 -4.67 -2.30 -6.39
C GLY A 80 -6.09 -1.78 -6.32
N VAL A 81 -6.22 -0.45 -6.23
CA VAL A 81 -7.51 0.23 -6.37
C VAL A 81 -7.43 1.23 -7.51
N GLU A 82 -8.40 1.17 -8.42
CA GLU A 82 -8.54 2.18 -9.45
C GLU A 82 -8.95 3.51 -8.82
N ILE A 83 -8.23 4.57 -9.18
CA ILE A 83 -8.49 5.93 -8.74
C ILE A 83 -8.63 6.85 -9.94
N ASP A 84 -9.60 7.75 -9.82
CA ASP A 84 -9.76 8.89 -10.71
C ASP A 84 -9.01 10.09 -10.12
N LEU A 85 -8.01 10.58 -10.85
CA LEU A 85 -7.31 11.83 -10.58
C LEU A 85 -7.86 12.89 -11.54
N PRO A 86 -8.65 13.85 -11.06
CA PRO A 86 -9.13 14.93 -11.92
C PRO A 86 -7.96 15.80 -12.37
N GLU A 87 -8.16 16.53 -13.47
CA GLU A 87 -7.19 17.53 -13.92
C GLU A 87 -6.93 18.53 -12.79
N SER A 88 -5.65 18.76 -12.51
CA SER A 88 -5.24 19.77 -11.55
C SER A 88 -4.01 20.52 -12.06
N LEU A 89 -4.17 21.85 -12.15
CA LEU A 89 -3.12 22.77 -12.59
C LEU A 89 -2.15 23.12 -11.47
N GLU A 90 -2.58 22.94 -10.22
CA GLU A 90 -1.81 23.16 -8.99
C GLU A 90 -1.59 21.83 -8.26
N PHE A 91 -0.54 21.74 -7.45
CA PHE A 91 -0.35 20.55 -6.61
C PHE A 91 -1.52 20.40 -5.65
N THR A 92 -2.27 19.31 -5.83
CA THR A 92 -3.41 18.95 -4.99
C THR A 92 -3.10 17.68 -4.25
N THR A 93 -3.22 17.71 -2.93
CA THR A 93 -3.01 16.54 -2.07
C THR A 93 -4.21 15.60 -2.17
N TYR A 94 -3.95 14.33 -2.49
CA TYR A 94 -4.93 13.27 -2.48
C TYR A 94 -4.59 12.25 -1.41
N GLU A 95 -5.57 11.93 -0.58
CA GLU A 95 -5.49 10.88 0.42
C GLU A 95 -6.30 9.67 -0.03
N ARG A 96 -5.67 8.49 0.01
CA ARG A 96 -6.28 7.21 -0.36
C ARG A 96 -5.86 6.12 0.60
N SER A 97 -6.77 5.18 0.83
CA SER A 97 -6.53 3.99 1.63
C SER A 97 -6.63 2.75 0.74
N ILE A 98 -5.66 1.85 0.84
CA ILE A 98 -5.63 0.58 0.11
C ILE A 98 -5.55 -0.53 1.14
N GLU A 99 -6.35 -1.57 0.98
CA GLU A 99 -6.36 -2.72 1.88
C GLU A 99 -5.67 -3.91 1.21
N ILE A 100 -4.78 -4.60 1.91
CA ILE A 100 -4.12 -5.81 1.44
C ILE A 100 -4.25 -6.91 2.49
N SER A 101 -4.73 -8.08 2.07
CA SER A 101 -4.93 -9.22 2.96
C SER A 101 -3.63 -9.99 3.16
N ILE A 102 -3.33 -10.35 4.40
CA ILE A 102 -2.17 -11.16 4.76
C ILE A 102 -2.54 -12.64 4.59
N THR A 103 -1.97 -13.27 3.56
CA THR A 103 -2.23 -14.67 3.20
C THR A 103 -1.00 -15.55 3.52
N SER A 104 -1.14 -16.85 3.29
CA SER A 104 -0.05 -17.82 3.39
C SER A 104 1.00 -17.74 2.28
N ASP A 105 0.89 -16.78 1.36
CA ASP A 105 1.89 -16.58 0.30
C ASP A 105 3.14 -15.85 0.81
N ILE A 106 3.08 -15.30 2.04
CA ILE A 106 4.22 -14.79 2.81
C ILE A 106 4.42 -15.65 4.05
N ASP A 107 5.65 -15.90 4.46
CA ASP A 107 6.02 -16.77 5.58
C ASP A 107 6.02 -16.00 6.92
N PRO A 108 5.57 -16.63 8.02
CA PRO A 108 5.58 -15.98 9.32
C PRO A 108 7.03 -15.86 9.84
N GLY A 109 7.31 -14.79 10.59
CA GLY A 109 8.64 -14.54 11.16
C GLY A 109 9.69 -14.10 10.14
N THR A 110 9.29 -13.82 8.89
CA THR A 110 10.12 -13.19 7.88
C THR A 110 9.84 -11.70 7.82
N ASP A 111 10.89 -10.89 7.71
CA ASP A 111 10.75 -9.46 7.44
C ASP A 111 10.39 -9.25 5.96
N TYR A 112 9.38 -8.42 5.71
CA TYR A 112 8.94 -8.01 4.39
C TYR A 112 8.93 -6.49 4.27
N ASP A 113 9.11 -6.01 3.06
CA ASP A 113 9.04 -4.62 2.69
C ASP A 113 7.66 -4.29 2.12
N LEU A 114 7.18 -3.09 2.44
CA LEU A 114 5.93 -2.53 1.92
C LEU A 114 6.28 -1.45 0.88
N SER A 115 5.72 -1.57 -0.31
CA SER A 115 5.83 -0.58 -1.37
C SER A 115 4.44 -0.14 -1.82
N VAL A 116 4.34 1.13 -2.20
CA VAL A 116 3.12 1.65 -2.84
C VAL A 116 3.53 2.41 -4.10
N SER A 117 2.83 2.20 -5.19
CA SER A 117 3.09 2.84 -6.48
C SER A 117 1.81 3.16 -7.25
N LEU A 118 1.86 4.18 -8.09
CA LEU A 118 0.86 4.39 -9.14
C LEU A 118 1.32 3.64 -10.38
N ARG A 119 0.51 2.68 -10.84
CA ARG A 119 0.86 1.75 -11.92
C ARG A 119 1.31 2.47 -13.18
N ASP A 120 0.52 3.44 -13.64
CA ASP A 120 0.78 4.17 -14.88
C ASP A 120 1.84 5.26 -14.71
N TYR A 121 2.10 5.69 -13.47
CA TYR A 121 3.17 6.66 -13.17
C TYR A 121 4.55 5.99 -13.08
N ARG A 122 4.59 4.65 -13.01
CA ARG A 122 5.83 3.87 -13.06
C ARG A 122 6.56 4.04 -14.38
N GLU A 123 5.83 4.33 -15.46
CA GLU A 123 6.39 4.61 -16.79
C GLU A 123 6.79 6.07 -17.00
N ALA A 124 6.15 7.01 -16.30
CA ALA A 124 6.42 8.45 -16.42
C ALA A 124 7.75 8.91 -15.80
N GLY A 125 8.40 8.04 -15.02
CA GLY A 125 9.67 8.30 -14.34
C GLY A 125 10.94 8.00 -15.14
N HIS A 126 10.84 7.47 -16.36
CA HIS A 126 12.00 7.40 -17.25
C HIS A 126 12.17 8.75 -17.97
N PRO A 127 13.16 9.58 -17.62
CA PRO A 127 13.55 10.66 -18.51
C PRO A 127 13.96 10.00 -19.83
N THR A 128 13.21 10.28 -20.89
CA THR A 128 13.69 10.02 -22.25
C THR A 128 14.84 10.99 -22.48
N GLU A 129 16.04 10.45 -22.74
CA GLU A 129 17.20 11.22 -23.23
C GLU A 129 16.88 12.01 -24.49
#